data_AF-A0A2V1D2J5-F1
#
_entry.id   AF-A0A2V1D2J5-F1
#
_cell.length_a   1.000
_cell.length_b   1.000
_cell.length_c   1.000
_cell.angle_alpha   90.00
_cell.angle_beta   90.00
_cell.angle_gamma   90.00
#
_symmetry.space_group_name_H-M   'P 1'
#
loop_
_entity.id
_entity.type
_entity.pdbx_description
1 polymer ?
#
loop_
_entity_poly.entity_id
_entity_poly.type
_entity_poly.pdbx_seq_one_letter_code
_entity_poly.pdbx_strand_id
1 'polypeptide(L)'
;MVAANLTQLFVTFINGLHILDYNKLLDAHGHLSVRNRNNATTFFMSRHKAPALVTSPSDIVEYYVANASAVKLNPPGGFFVVPVFDISQCYHNSDTQDLHVRIIPLGAALASRFSAGNSTESLPHYLVVLMQSHGFTTCSIDIETVVFQASYSQIDAEVQFDALAIHHAFLDSNSNHREGLVYLTQKQSTDSWATEKWTVQRPWDFWVREVKVSPLYVN
;
A
#
# COMPACT_ATOMS: atom_id res chain seq x y z
N MET A 1 -19.12 -18.42 -12.05
CA MET A 1 -18.46 -17.21 -11.52
C MET A 1 -19.40 -16.04 -11.73
N VAL A 2 -19.86 -15.40 -10.66
CA VAL A 2 -20.65 -14.15 -10.78
C VAL A 2 -19.69 -13.08 -11.25
N ALA A 3 -19.98 -12.41 -12.37
CA ALA A 3 -19.16 -11.29 -12.83
C ALA A 3 -19.03 -10.28 -11.69
N ALA A 4 -17.80 -9.92 -11.31
CA ALA A 4 -17.59 -8.98 -10.22
C ALA A 4 -18.19 -7.62 -10.60
N ASN A 5 -18.96 -7.03 -9.69
CA ASN A 5 -19.54 -5.71 -9.87
C ASN A 5 -18.41 -4.65 -9.81
N LEU A 6 -17.89 -4.26 -10.98
CA LEU A 6 -16.83 -3.26 -11.11
C LEU A 6 -17.23 -1.91 -10.52
N THR A 7 -18.52 -1.56 -10.54
CA THR A 7 -19.02 -0.32 -9.91
C THR A 7 -18.76 -0.35 -8.41
N GLN A 8 -19.12 -1.44 -7.73
CA GLN A 8 -18.87 -1.58 -6.30
C GLN A 8 -17.37 -1.60 -5.99
N LEU A 9 -16.57 -2.28 -6.81
CA LEU A 9 -15.11 -2.29 -6.68
C LEU A 9 -14.52 -0.88 -6.74
N PHE A 10 -14.96 -0.06 -7.69
CA PHE A 10 -14.46 1.31 -7.84
C PHE A 10 -14.92 2.23 -6.73
N VAL A 11 -16.14 2.05 -6.20
CA VAL A 11 -16.57 2.76 -4.98
C VAL A 11 -15.68 2.38 -3.79
N THR A 12 -15.42 1.09 -3.57
CA THR A 12 -14.50 0.64 -2.52
C THR A 12 -13.08 1.19 -2.73
N PHE A 13 -12.59 1.19 -3.96
CA PHE A 13 -11.27 1.71 -4.32
C PHE A 13 -11.13 3.21 -4.04
N ILE A 14 -12.11 4.02 -4.44
CA ILE A 14 -12.11 5.47 -4.20
C ILE A 14 -12.17 5.77 -2.68
N ASN A 15 -13.05 5.07 -1.94
CA ASN A 15 -13.07 5.20 -0.48
C ASN A 15 -11.70 4.83 0.13
N GLY A 16 -11.07 3.75 -0.35
CA GLY A 16 -9.74 3.33 0.12
C GLY A 16 -8.68 4.41 -0.08
N LEU A 17 -8.63 5.06 -1.25
CA LEU A 17 -7.73 6.19 -1.50
C LEU A 17 -7.97 7.35 -0.54
N HIS A 18 -9.23 7.74 -0.33
CA HIS A 18 -9.59 8.84 0.55
C HIS A 18 -9.29 8.53 2.02
N ILE A 19 -9.53 7.29 2.47
CA ILE A 19 -9.24 6.87 3.85
C ILE A 19 -7.74 6.92 4.10
N LEU A 20 -6.93 6.41 3.16
CA LEU A 20 -5.48 6.44 3.31
C LEU A 20 -4.92 7.87 3.31
N ASP A 21 -5.45 8.78 2.49
CA ASP A 21 -5.08 10.21 2.52
C ASP A 21 -5.54 10.91 3.81
N TYR A 22 -6.75 10.62 4.27
CA TYR A 22 -7.30 11.16 5.52
C TYR A 22 -6.42 10.79 6.71
N ASN A 23 -6.01 9.52 6.77
CA ASN A 23 -5.13 8.95 7.79
C ASN A 23 -3.63 9.28 7.57
N LYS A 24 -3.28 10.12 6.59
CA LYS A 24 -1.89 10.53 6.30
C LYS A 24 -0.94 9.41 5.92
N LEU A 25 -1.48 8.29 5.41
CA LEU A 25 -0.71 7.18 4.84
C LEU A 25 -0.33 7.44 3.38
N LEU A 26 -1.22 8.11 2.64
CA LEU A 26 -0.92 8.61 1.30
C LEU A 26 -0.88 10.13 1.31
N ASP A 27 -0.02 10.67 0.47
CA ASP A 27 0.03 12.08 0.10
C ASP A 27 -0.32 12.23 -1.39
N ALA A 28 0.09 13.34 -2.01
CA ALA A 28 -0.10 13.56 -3.44
C ALA A 28 0.62 12.55 -4.38
N HIS A 29 1.60 11.79 -3.89
CA HIS A 29 2.44 10.88 -4.68
C HIS A 29 2.19 9.39 -4.39
N GLY A 30 1.54 9.07 -3.27
CA GLY A 30 1.14 7.70 -2.94
C GLY A 30 0.07 7.12 -3.87
N HIS A 31 -0.02 5.79 -3.93
CA HIS A 31 -1.02 5.10 -4.77
C HIS A 31 -1.55 3.81 -4.15
N LEU A 32 -2.82 3.49 -4.46
CA LEU A 32 -3.44 2.19 -4.24
C LEU A 32 -3.67 1.51 -5.60
N SER A 33 -3.48 0.20 -5.67
CA SER A 33 -3.84 -0.60 -6.85
C SER A 33 -4.63 -1.84 -6.46
N VAL A 34 -5.46 -2.33 -7.37
CA VAL A 34 -6.26 -3.54 -7.15
C VAL A 34 -6.31 -4.41 -8.40
N ARG A 35 -6.08 -5.72 -8.25
CA ARG A 35 -6.15 -6.68 -9.35
C ARG A 35 -7.57 -6.75 -9.93
N ASN A 36 -7.69 -6.80 -11.26
CA ASN A 36 -8.98 -6.97 -11.89
C ASN A 36 -9.49 -8.40 -11.65
N ARG A 37 -10.58 -8.55 -10.89
CA ARG A 37 -11.17 -9.85 -10.55
C ARG A 37 -11.73 -10.60 -11.76
N ASN A 38 -12.11 -9.87 -12.81
CA ASN A 38 -12.62 -10.46 -14.05
C ASN A 38 -11.50 -10.80 -15.05
N ASN A 39 -10.30 -10.25 -14.86
CA ASN A 39 -9.13 -10.50 -15.69
C ASN A 39 -7.85 -10.42 -14.86
N ALA A 40 -7.33 -11.56 -14.43
CA ALA A 40 -6.12 -11.61 -13.61
C ALA A 40 -4.86 -11.06 -14.31
N THR A 41 -4.88 -10.83 -15.64
CA THR A 41 -3.75 -10.23 -16.37
C THR A 41 -3.69 -8.71 -16.24
N THR A 42 -4.70 -8.08 -15.62
CA THR A 42 -4.79 -6.63 -15.48
C THR A 42 -5.05 -6.20 -14.03
N PHE A 43 -4.81 -4.92 -13.76
CA PHE A 43 -5.09 -4.27 -12.48
C PHE A 43 -5.55 -2.83 -12.69
N PHE A 44 -6.17 -2.25 -11.68
CA PHE A 44 -6.64 -0.87 -11.67
C PHE A 44 -5.78 -0.02 -10.73
N MET A 45 -5.54 1.22 -11.12
CA MET A 45 -4.87 2.24 -10.31
C MET A 45 -5.43 3.61 -10.70
N SER A 46 -5.36 4.61 -9.80
CA SER A 46 -5.70 5.97 -10.16
C SER A 46 -4.77 6.47 -11.28
N ARG A 47 -5.28 7.42 -12.06
CA ARG A 47 -4.47 8.15 -13.02
C ARG A 47 -3.48 9.09 -12.29
N HIS A 48 -2.69 9.89 -13.00
CA HIS A 48 -1.82 10.92 -12.43
C HIS A 48 -2.66 12.04 -11.79
N LYS A 49 -3.22 11.72 -10.63
CA LYS A 49 -4.14 12.51 -9.83
C LYS A 49 -3.92 12.09 -8.38
N ALA A 50 -3.78 13.08 -7.49
CA ALA A 50 -3.61 12.82 -6.07
C ALA A 50 -4.76 11.93 -5.54
N PRO A 51 -4.49 10.96 -4.65
CA PRO A 51 -5.47 10.07 -4.03
C PRO A 51 -6.73 10.80 -3.53
N ALA A 52 -6.56 11.93 -2.82
CA ALA A 52 -7.65 12.76 -2.30
C ALA A 52 -8.62 13.30 -3.36
N LEU A 53 -8.20 13.37 -4.61
CA LEU A 53 -8.95 14.03 -5.69
C LEU A 53 -9.58 13.02 -6.65
N VAL A 54 -9.48 11.71 -6.42
CA VAL A 54 -10.06 10.68 -7.30
C VAL A 54 -11.56 10.56 -6.99
N THR A 55 -12.42 10.97 -7.92
CA THR A 55 -13.86 11.13 -7.61
C THR A 55 -14.77 10.17 -8.36
N SER A 56 -14.26 9.51 -9.41
CA SER A 56 -15.11 8.70 -10.28
C SER A 56 -14.31 7.65 -11.06
N PRO A 57 -14.99 6.66 -11.68
CA PRO A 57 -14.32 5.67 -12.52
C PRO A 57 -13.52 6.24 -13.69
N SER A 58 -13.78 7.48 -14.14
CA SER A 58 -12.97 8.13 -15.18
C SER A 58 -11.58 8.54 -14.71
N ASP A 59 -11.34 8.57 -13.40
CA ASP A 59 -10.02 8.78 -12.82
C ASP A 59 -9.23 7.47 -12.62
N ILE A 60 -9.81 6.32 -12.97
CA ILE A 60 -9.22 5.00 -12.79
C ILE A 60 -8.76 4.46 -14.15
N VAL A 61 -7.54 3.95 -14.19
CA VAL A 61 -6.92 3.37 -15.39
C VAL A 61 -6.67 1.89 -15.15
N GLU A 62 -6.93 1.09 -16.18
CA GLU A 62 -6.62 -0.33 -16.22
C GLU A 62 -5.26 -0.55 -16.89
N TYR A 63 -4.41 -1.34 -16.25
CA TYR A 63 -3.04 -1.62 -16.66
C TYR A 63 -2.79 -3.13 -16.78
N TYR A 64 -1.89 -3.53 -17.66
CA TYR A 64 -1.41 -4.90 -17.73
C TYR A 64 -0.42 -5.19 -16.60
N VAL A 65 -0.58 -6.33 -15.94
CA VAL A 65 0.34 -6.78 -14.87
C VAL A 65 1.75 -7.01 -15.40
N ALA A 66 1.88 -7.48 -16.64
CA ALA A 66 3.16 -7.88 -17.22
C ALA A 66 4.18 -6.72 -17.33
N ASN A 67 3.70 -5.50 -17.56
CA ASN A 67 4.55 -4.37 -17.92
C ASN A 67 4.02 -3.00 -17.47
N ALA A 68 2.90 -2.96 -16.74
CA ALA A 68 2.22 -1.74 -16.31
C ALA A 68 1.83 -0.78 -17.45
N SER A 69 1.68 -1.26 -18.70
CA SER A 69 1.13 -0.44 -19.78
C SER A 69 -0.40 -0.36 -19.69
N ALA A 70 -0.97 0.79 -20.06
CA ALA A 70 -2.41 0.98 -20.03
C ALA A 70 -3.11 0.06 -21.05
N VAL A 71 -4.22 -0.56 -20.65
CA VAL A 71 -5.02 -1.44 -21.52
C VAL A 71 -5.72 -0.64 -22.62
N LYS A 72 -6.22 0.56 -22.29
CA LYS A 72 -6.84 1.46 -23.26
C LYS A 72 -5.79 2.36 -23.91
N LEU A 73 -5.91 2.54 -25.23
CA LEU A 73 -5.19 3.59 -25.96
C LEU A 73 -5.66 4.96 -25.45
N ASN A 74 -4.73 5.86 -25.13
CA ASN A 74 -4.99 7.20 -24.57
C ASN A 74 -5.84 7.20 -23.28
N PRO A 75 -5.37 6.57 -22.19
CA PRO A 75 -6.08 6.61 -20.92
C PRO A 75 -6.20 8.06 -20.41
N PRO A 76 -7.27 8.44 -19.70
CA PRO A 76 -7.36 9.75 -19.06
C PRO A 76 -6.17 9.92 -18.11
N GLY A 77 -5.20 10.75 -18.51
CA GLY A 77 -3.98 11.12 -17.80
C GLY A 77 -3.45 10.11 -16.79
N GLY A 78 -3.24 8.84 -17.19
CA GLY A 78 -2.72 7.77 -16.32
C GLY A 78 -1.43 8.19 -15.61
N PHE A 79 -1.00 7.47 -14.55
CA PHE A 79 0.42 7.53 -14.18
C PHE A 79 1.19 7.27 -15.47
N PHE A 80 1.90 8.29 -15.94
CA PHE A 80 2.54 8.22 -17.23
C PHE A 80 3.50 7.03 -17.17
N VAL A 81 3.27 6.01 -18.00
CA VAL A 81 4.41 5.49 -18.75
C VAL A 81 4.80 6.67 -19.64
N VAL A 82 5.67 7.53 -19.11
CA VAL A 82 6.22 8.66 -19.85
C VAL A 82 6.86 8.02 -21.09
N PRO A 83 6.43 8.33 -22.33
CA PRO A 83 7.28 8.07 -23.47
C PRO A 83 8.52 8.93 -23.24
N VAL A 84 9.60 8.26 -22.87
CA VAL A 84 10.92 8.83 -22.75
C VAL A 84 11.23 9.52 -24.08
N PHE A 85 11.50 10.83 -24.01
CA PHE A 85 12.45 11.44 -24.94
C PHE A 85 13.78 10.73 -24.71
N ASP A 86 14.24 9.99 -25.72
CA ASP A 86 15.36 9.04 -25.64
C ASP A 86 16.70 9.73 -25.34
N ILE A 87 17.06 9.76 -24.06
CA ILE A 87 18.44 9.92 -23.56
C ILE A 87 19.06 8.56 -23.19
N SER A 88 18.31 7.47 -23.35
CA SER A 88 18.67 6.10 -22.94
C SER A 88 19.57 5.36 -23.92
N GLN A 89 20.13 6.03 -24.93
CA GLN A 89 21.41 5.63 -25.52
C GLN A 89 22.62 5.97 -24.61
N CYS A 90 22.44 6.50 -23.39
CA CYS A 90 23.51 7.14 -22.61
C CYS A 90 23.77 6.72 -21.13
N TYR A 91 23.32 5.56 -20.58
CA TYR A 91 23.60 5.24 -19.15
C TYR A 91 24.17 3.84 -18.79
N HIS A 92 25.13 3.85 -17.83
CA HIS A 92 26.01 2.78 -17.28
C HIS A 92 26.51 3.19 -15.87
N ASN A 93 26.60 2.33 -14.84
CA ASN A 93 27.18 2.57 -13.47
C ASN A 93 26.77 3.87 -12.72
N SER A 94 26.04 4.76 -13.37
CA SER A 94 25.66 6.12 -13.00
C SER A 94 24.14 6.27 -12.90
N ASP A 95 23.44 5.14 -12.69
CA ASP A 95 22.00 5.11 -12.55
C ASP A 95 21.57 6.06 -11.41
N THR A 96 20.47 6.76 -11.63
CA THR A 96 19.91 7.68 -10.64
C THR A 96 19.43 6.88 -9.43
N GLN A 97 20.07 7.06 -8.28
CA GLN A 97 19.72 6.42 -7.01
C GLN A 97 18.59 7.20 -6.29
N ASP A 98 17.48 7.44 -6.99
CA ASP A 98 16.36 8.24 -6.49
C ASP A 98 15.29 7.42 -5.74
N LEU A 99 15.61 6.16 -5.39
CA LEU A 99 14.79 5.24 -4.59
C LEU A 99 13.43 4.87 -5.21
N HIS A 100 13.14 5.28 -6.44
CA HIS A 100 11.87 5.02 -7.09
C HIS A 100 11.84 3.67 -7.82
N VAL A 101 10.80 2.88 -7.59
CA VAL A 101 10.57 1.58 -8.24
C VAL A 101 9.79 1.78 -9.55
N ARG A 102 10.50 2.08 -10.64
CA ARG A 102 9.87 2.42 -11.94
C ARG A 102 10.24 1.51 -13.11
N ILE A 103 11.04 0.48 -12.86
CA ILE A 103 11.46 -0.49 -13.88
C ILE A 103 11.22 -1.91 -13.41
N ILE A 104 10.99 -2.82 -14.37
CA ILE A 104 10.64 -4.22 -14.11
C ILE A 104 11.66 -4.91 -13.17
N PRO A 105 12.99 -4.76 -13.32
CA PRO A 105 13.94 -5.38 -12.40
C PRO A 105 13.81 -4.91 -10.95
N LEU A 106 13.58 -3.61 -10.71
CA LEU A 106 13.39 -3.07 -9.35
C LEU A 106 12.05 -3.53 -8.77
N GLY A 107 11.00 -3.57 -9.58
CA GLY A 107 9.69 -4.10 -9.17
C GLY A 107 9.78 -5.59 -8.78
N ALA A 108 10.50 -6.39 -9.55
CA ALA A 108 10.77 -7.80 -9.24
C ALA A 108 11.59 -7.95 -7.95
N ALA A 109 12.61 -7.11 -7.75
CA ALA A 109 13.41 -7.09 -6.53
C ALA A 109 12.57 -6.74 -5.29
N LEU A 110 11.71 -5.72 -5.38
CA LEU A 110 10.77 -5.38 -4.30
C LEU A 110 9.79 -6.53 -4.04
N ALA A 111 9.17 -7.09 -5.09
CA ALA A 111 8.23 -8.19 -4.97
C ALA A 111 8.86 -9.43 -4.31
N SER A 112 10.14 -9.70 -4.58
CA SER A 112 10.86 -10.82 -3.95
C SER A 112 10.93 -10.72 -2.42
N ARG A 113 10.81 -9.52 -1.85
CA ARG A 113 10.83 -9.31 -0.39
C ARG A 113 9.55 -9.73 0.31
N PHE A 114 8.46 -9.91 -0.44
CA PHE A 114 7.20 -10.41 0.09
C PHE A 114 7.24 -11.94 0.31
N SER A 115 8.08 -12.66 -0.44
CA SER A 115 8.15 -14.13 -0.37
C SER A 115 9.32 -14.61 0.49
N ALA A 116 9.04 -15.51 1.43
CA ALA A 116 10.05 -16.32 2.10
C ALA A 116 9.86 -17.79 1.70
N GLY A 117 10.82 -18.33 0.92
CA GLY A 117 10.81 -19.72 0.46
C GLY A 117 9.86 -20.00 -0.71
N ASN A 118 9.68 -21.29 -1.02
CA ASN A 118 8.86 -21.79 -2.14
C ASN A 118 7.41 -22.02 -1.71
N SER A 119 6.76 -21.02 -1.10
CA SER A 119 5.35 -21.13 -0.72
C SER A 119 4.43 -21.13 -1.94
N THR A 120 3.45 -22.02 -1.94
CA THR A 120 2.34 -22.06 -2.93
C THR A 120 1.06 -21.41 -2.39
N GLU A 121 1.14 -20.75 -1.23
CA GLU A 121 -0.02 -20.06 -0.63
C GLU A 121 -0.47 -18.87 -1.49
N SER A 122 -1.75 -18.51 -1.36
CA SER A 122 -2.38 -17.43 -2.14
C SER A 122 -1.90 -16.03 -1.75
N LEU A 123 -1.27 -15.88 -0.58
CA LEU A 123 -0.69 -14.65 -0.08
C LEU A 123 0.82 -14.83 0.16
N PRO A 124 1.59 -13.74 0.04
CA PRO A 124 3.01 -13.77 0.41
C PRO A 124 3.21 -13.94 1.91
N HIS A 125 4.42 -14.35 2.29
CA HIS A 125 4.79 -14.58 3.70
C HIS A 125 4.84 -13.27 4.48
N TYR A 126 5.46 -12.25 3.88
CA TYR A 126 5.49 -10.90 4.43
C TYR A 126 4.44 -10.07 3.70
N LEU A 127 3.53 -9.48 4.46
CA LEU A 127 2.47 -8.63 3.89
C LEU A 127 2.84 -7.14 3.87
N VAL A 128 3.90 -6.77 4.59
CA VAL A 128 4.46 -5.42 4.68
C VAL A 128 5.96 -5.47 4.41
N VAL A 129 6.45 -4.59 3.54
CA VAL A 129 7.87 -4.44 3.21
C VAL A 129 8.25 -2.97 3.36
N LEU A 130 9.27 -2.70 4.18
CA LEU A 130 9.86 -1.38 4.30
C LEU A 130 10.85 -1.13 3.16
N MET A 131 10.77 0.06 2.58
CA MET A 131 11.72 0.57 1.59
C MET A 131 12.55 1.64 2.29
N GLN A 132 13.81 1.30 2.61
CA GLN A 132 14.72 2.18 3.34
C GLN A 132 14.79 3.57 2.69
N SER A 133 14.63 4.61 3.51
CA SER A 133 14.65 6.02 3.08
C SER A 133 13.57 6.41 2.06
N HIS A 134 12.50 5.61 1.97
CA HIS A 134 11.40 5.86 1.03
C HIS A 134 10.03 5.74 1.71
N GLY A 135 9.70 4.58 2.25
CA GLY A 135 8.38 4.34 2.84
C GLY A 135 8.13 2.85 3.04
N PHE A 136 6.89 2.41 2.86
CA PHE A 136 6.56 0.98 2.90
C PHE A 136 5.58 0.61 1.78
N THR A 137 5.54 -0.67 1.46
CA THR A 137 4.54 -1.27 0.57
C THR A 137 3.86 -2.41 1.32
N THR A 138 2.55 -2.52 1.14
CA THR A 138 1.72 -3.51 1.81
C THR A 138 0.75 -4.15 0.83
N CYS A 139 0.38 -5.41 1.04
CA CYS A 139 -0.57 -6.13 0.17
C CYS A 139 -1.53 -7.01 0.96
N SER A 140 -2.69 -7.29 0.38
CA SER A 140 -3.71 -8.18 0.95
C SER A 140 -4.66 -8.73 -0.14
N ILE A 141 -5.64 -9.54 0.27
CA ILE A 141 -6.65 -10.16 -0.61
C ILE A 141 -7.72 -9.19 -1.10
N ASP A 142 -7.95 -8.09 -0.38
CA ASP A 142 -8.94 -7.07 -0.69
C ASP A 142 -8.51 -5.68 -0.21
N ILE A 143 -9.28 -4.66 -0.63
CA ILE A 143 -8.96 -3.25 -0.43
C ILE A 143 -9.14 -2.88 1.05
N GLU A 144 -10.20 -3.36 1.66
CA GLU A 144 -10.56 -3.10 3.04
C GLU A 144 -9.45 -3.60 3.99
N THR A 145 -8.95 -4.81 3.76
CA THR A 145 -7.88 -5.40 4.55
C THR A 145 -6.54 -4.73 4.31
N VAL A 146 -6.19 -4.34 3.06
CA VAL A 146 -4.91 -3.64 2.83
C VAL A 146 -4.91 -2.23 3.43
N VAL A 147 -6.06 -1.54 3.45
CA VAL A 147 -6.21 -0.22 4.10
C VAL A 147 -6.12 -0.34 5.61
N PHE A 148 -6.76 -1.37 6.19
CA PHE A 148 -6.60 -1.72 7.60
C PHE A 148 -5.12 -1.98 7.94
N GLN A 149 -4.47 -2.88 7.20
CA GLN A 149 -3.08 -3.25 7.42
C GLN A 149 -2.13 -2.06 7.28
N ALA A 150 -2.33 -1.20 6.28
CA ALA A 150 -1.55 0.02 6.11
C ALA A 150 -1.67 0.94 7.33
N SER A 151 -2.91 1.19 7.78
CA SER A 151 -3.20 2.10 8.89
C SER A 151 -2.60 1.60 10.20
N TYR A 152 -2.82 0.34 10.53
CA TYR A 152 -2.29 -0.22 11.78
C TYR A 152 -0.78 -0.45 11.73
N SER A 153 -0.17 -0.72 10.56
CA SER A 153 1.29 -0.78 10.44
C SER A 153 1.95 0.57 10.76
N GLN A 154 1.34 1.68 10.36
CA GLN A 154 1.84 3.01 10.71
C GLN A 154 1.67 3.28 12.21
N ILE A 155 0.49 3.00 12.77
CA ILE A 155 0.23 3.18 14.21
C ILE A 155 1.20 2.35 15.04
N ASP A 156 1.41 1.08 14.68
CA ASP A 156 2.34 0.19 15.38
C ASP A 156 3.79 0.72 15.32
N ALA A 157 4.20 1.27 14.16
CA ALA A 157 5.51 1.88 14.01
C ALA A 157 5.68 3.15 14.87
N GLU A 158 4.64 3.98 14.99
CA GLU A 158 4.62 5.17 15.86
C GLU A 158 4.71 4.75 17.34
N VAL A 159 3.90 3.79 17.76
CA VAL A 159 3.94 3.25 19.14
C VAL A 159 5.30 2.64 19.45
N GLN A 160 5.89 1.88 18.53
CA GLN A 160 7.22 1.30 18.71
C GLN A 160 8.31 2.38 18.77
N PHE A 161 8.23 3.42 17.94
CA PHE A 161 9.15 4.55 17.96
C PHE A 161 9.12 5.26 19.32
N ASP A 162 7.92 5.59 19.82
CA ASP A 162 7.74 6.24 21.12
C ASP A 162 8.24 5.36 22.27
N ALA A 163 7.94 4.06 22.24
CA ALA A 163 8.40 3.12 23.25
C ALA A 163 9.94 3.04 23.30
N LEU A 164 10.60 3.02 22.13
CA LEU A 164 12.06 3.05 22.03
C LEU A 164 12.64 4.37 22.53
N ALA A 165 12.03 5.50 22.17
CA ALA A 165 12.48 6.82 22.61
C ALA A 165 12.41 6.94 24.14
N ILE A 166 11.30 6.52 24.74
CA ILE A 166 11.12 6.47 26.20
C ILE A 166 12.15 5.53 26.83
N HIS A 167 12.27 4.31 26.31
CA HIS A 167 13.20 3.30 26.84
C HIS A 167 14.65 3.82 26.87
N HIS A 168 15.12 4.44 25.77
CA HIS A 168 16.47 5.00 25.72
C HIS A 168 16.66 6.19 26.68
N ALA A 169 15.65 7.06 26.86
CA ALA A 169 15.73 8.14 27.84
C ALA A 169 15.87 7.65 29.29
N PHE A 170 15.26 6.51 29.63
CA PHE A 170 15.36 5.90 30.96
C PHE A 170 16.67 5.13 31.19
N LEU A 171 17.28 4.53 30.17
CA LEU A 171 18.52 3.75 30.32
C LEU A 171 19.74 4.60 30.70
N ASP A 172 19.79 5.88 30.31
CA ASP A 172 20.84 6.82 30.73
C ASP A 172 20.70 7.22 32.22
N SER A 173 19.57 6.89 32.84
CA SER A 173 19.22 7.22 34.23
C SER A 173 19.51 6.05 35.17
N ASN A 174 20.79 5.70 35.36
CA ASN A 174 21.30 5.01 36.55
C ASN A 174 20.46 3.85 37.13
N SER A 175 20.05 2.87 36.32
CA SER A 175 19.30 1.71 36.81
C SER A 175 19.94 0.37 36.40
N ASN A 176 20.22 -0.47 37.39
CA ASN A 176 20.64 -1.86 37.24
C ASN A 176 19.50 -2.77 36.69
N HIS A 177 18.42 -2.20 36.14
CA HIS A 177 17.27 -2.90 35.57
C HIS A 177 17.30 -2.76 34.05
N ARG A 178 17.91 -3.74 33.39
CA ARG A 178 17.96 -3.88 31.94
C ARG A 178 16.82 -4.76 31.43
N GLU A 179 15.57 -4.45 31.75
CA GLU A 179 14.46 -5.10 31.04
C GLU A 179 14.27 -4.39 29.70
N GLY A 180 14.56 -5.10 28.60
CA GLY A 180 14.32 -4.62 27.25
C GLY A 180 12.82 -4.53 26.93
N LEU A 181 12.48 -3.88 25.83
CA LEU A 181 11.12 -3.87 25.32
C LEU A 181 10.60 -5.30 25.10
N VAL A 182 9.37 -5.56 25.57
CA VAL A 182 8.68 -6.83 25.38
C VAL A 182 7.93 -6.77 24.05
N TYR A 183 8.23 -7.70 23.16
CA TYR A 183 7.58 -7.83 21.86
C TYR A 183 6.61 -9.03 21.85
N LEU A 184 5.66 -9.01 20.93
CA LEU A 184 4.82 -10.17 20.67
C LEU A 184 5.67 -11.34 20.14
N THR A 185 5.37 -12.54 20.62
CA THR A 185 5.86 -13.76 19.99
C THR A 185 5.15 -14.00 18.66
N GLN A 186 5.79 -14.73 17.75
CA GLN A 186 5.18 -15.08 16.45
C GLN A 186 3.79 -15.71 16.61
N LYS A 187 3.62 -16.59 17.62
CA LYS A 187 2.33 -17.23 17.89
C LYS A 187 1.27 -16.21 18.32
N GLN A 188 1.62 -15.26 19.20
CA GLN A 188 0.69 -14.22 19.62
C GLN A 188 0.27 -13.33 18.44
N SER A 189 1.21 -12.94 17.57
CA SER A 189 0.88 -12.16 16.37
C SER A 189 -0.06 -12.93 15.43
N THR A 190 0.23 -14.20 15.15
CA THR A 190 -0.61 -15.04 14.28
C THR A 190 -2.01 -15.27 14.86
N ASP A 191 -2.12 -15.61 16.15
CA ASP A 191 -3.40 -15.90 16.79
C ASP A 191 -4.26 -14.62 16.95
N SER A 192 -3.63 -13.48 17.25
CA SER A 192 -4.31 -12.18 17.33
C SER A 192 -4.89 -11.82 15.97
N TRP A 193 -4.10 -11.92 14.89
CA TRP A 193 -4.59 -11.68 13.53
C TRP A 193 -5.73 -12.62 13.14
N ALA A 194 -5.65 -13.90 13.50
CA ALA A 194 -6.70 -14.87 13.20
C ALA A 194 -8.06 -14.51 13.84
N THR A 195 -8.02 -13.79 14.97
CA THR A 195 -9.19 -13.27 15.69
C THR A 195 -9.66 -11.94 15.09
N GLU A 196 -8.73 -11.02 14.84
CA GLU A 196 -9.02 -9.63 14.47
C GLU A 196 -9.45 -9.46 13.01
N LYS A 197 -9.01 -10.35 12.10
CA LYS A 197 -9.33 -10.24 10.66
C LYS A 197 -10.84 -10.15 10.37
N TRP A 198 -11.68 -10.71 11.23
CA TRP A 198 -13.15 -10.66 11.09
C TRP A 198 -13.74 -9.31 11.47
N THR A 199 -12.94 -8.42 12.04
CA THR A 199 -13.37 -7.10 12.52
C THR A 199 -13.02 -5.97 11.55
N VAL A 200 -12.27 -6.22 10.47
CA VAL A 200 -11.82 -5.23 9.47
C VAL A 200 -12.95 -4.35 8.94
N GLN A 201 -14.17 -4.89 8.82
CA GLN A 201 -15.33 -4.13 8.36
C GLN A 201 -15.70 -2.97 9.30
N ARG A 202 -15.50 -3.13 10.61
CA ARG A 202 -15.87 -2.12 11.62
C ARG A 202 -15.07 -0.82 11.46
N PRO A 203 -13.73 -0.81 11.44
CA PRO A 203 -12.98 0.41 11.18
C PRO A 203 -13.19 0.90 9.75
N TRP A 204 -13.35 0.01 8.77
CA TRP A 204 -13.68 0.42 7.40
C TRP A 204 -14.95 1.27 7.32
N ASP A 205 -16.06 0.80 7.88
CA ASP A 205 -17.34 1.53 7.86
C ASP A 205 -17.24 2.87 8.59
N PHE A 206 -16.46 2.92 9.68
CA PHE A 206 -16.17 4.15 10.41
C PHE A 206 -15.38 5.14 9.55
N TRP A 207 -14.27 4.72 8.95
CA TRP A 207 -13.44 5.58 8.10
C TRP A 207 -14.17 6.03 6.82
N VAL A 208 -15.01 5.17 6.24
CA VAL A 208 -15.90 5.55 5.12
C VAL A 208 -16.82 6.70 5.55
N ARG A 209 -17.35 6.67 6.79
CA ARG A 209 -18.17 7.78 7.30
C ARG A 209 -17.37 9.07 7.44
N GLU A 210 -16.14 9.00 7.95
CA GLU A 210 -15.25 10.15 8.11
C GLU A 210 -14.95 10.83 6.77
N VAL A 211 -14.57 10.07 5.75
CA VAL A 211 -14.27 10.64 4.43
C VAL A 211 -15.53 11.18 3.74
N LYS A 212 -16.71 10.61 4.00
CA LYS A 212 -17.99 11.10 3.46
C LYS A 212 -18.46 12.42 4.08
N VAL A 213 -18.05 12.74 5.31
CA VAL A 213 -18.39 14.04 5.93
C VAL A 213 -17.33 15.11 5.70
N SER A 214 -16.15 14.72 5.23
CA SER A 214 -15.08 15.65 4.92
C SER A 214 -15.42 16.45 3.65
N PRO A 215 -15.29 17.79 3.66
CA PRO A 215 -15.54 18.61 2.47
C PRO A 215 -14.47 18.45 1.38
N LEU A 216 -13.35 17.78 1.69
CA LEU A 216 -12.26 17.55 0.73
C LEU A 216 -12.61 16.48 -0.31
N TYR A 217 -13.32 15.43 0.10
CA TYR A 217 -13.51 14.24 -0.71
C TYR A 217 -14.87 14.23 -1.41
N VAL A 218 -14.90 13.69 -2.63
CA VAL A 218 -16.14 13.41 -3.36
C VAL A 218 -16.24 11.89 -3.53
N ASN A 219 -17.14 11.27 -2.76
CA ASN A 219 -17.31 9.82 -2.65
C ASN A 219 -18.57 9.31 -3.34
#